data_AF-A0A931P9Q2-F1
#
_entry.id   AF-A0A931P9Q2-F1
#
_cell.length_a   1.000
_cell.length_b   1.000
_cell.length_c   1.000
_cell.angle_alpha   90.00
_cell.angle_beta   90.00
_cell.angle_gamma   90.00
#
_symmetry.space_group_name_H-M   'P 1'
#
loop_
_entity.id
_entity.type
_entity.pdbx_description
1 polymer ?
#
loop_
_entity_poly.entity_id
_entity_poly.type
_entity_poly.pdbx_seq_one_letter_code
_entity_poly.pdbx_strand_id
1 'polypeptide(L)'
;MTLIAFYANRDFAVVAADRRVTLPDGTIKEDSYTKLLTWDGGLVFGLTGAAYLNVSGQQVRSIDWLAKDLAASALAGSARRLDLAAVTKRLNRVALRNPRRKLAFAGIGFLDRRPTLALISNMHMADGTIRSHPARLFVATSLQDYHEEFFTLGVPPSQASLDLLHKAIPKVRSNPMAVAQVLVGFIKRSSGPVVGQECLVVWLHSDATVDDAFYCDVLGPGIRPGALVNFAMPVGVMGSGVSHIHPQPLRRSRRRRD
;
A
#
# COMPACT_ATOMS: atom_id res chain seq x y z
N MET A 1 12.32 -8.75 -5.90
CA MET A 1 10.87 -8.86 -6.17
C MET A 1 10.12 -8.48 -4.89
N THR A 2 8.79 -8.58 -4.87
CA THR A 2 7.94 -7.98 -3.83
C THR A 2 6.66 -8.79 -3.71
N LEU A 3 6.04 -8.85 -2.54
CA LEU A 3 4.68 -9.38 -2.38
C LEU A 3 3.83 -8.39 -1.61
N ILE A 4 2.68 -8.04 -2.20
CA ILE A 4 1.66 -7.20 -1.58
C ILE A 4 0.33 -7.95 -1.66
N ALA A 5 -0.42 -7.94 -0.58
CA ALA A 5 -1.77 -8.50 -0.51
C ALA A 5 -2.78 -7.38 -0.20
N PHE A 6 -3.89 -7.41 -0.90
CA PHE A 6 -4.97 -6.45 -0.80
C PHE A 6 -6.25 -7.19 -0.46
N TYR A 7 -7.01 -6.65 0.48
CA TYR A 7 -8.37 -7.05 0.76
C TYR A 7 -9.22 -5.80 0.92
N ALA A 8 -10.42 -5.77 0.36
CA ALA A 8 -11.40 -4.76 0.73
C ALA A 8 -12.81 -5.31 0.61
N ASN A 9 -13.69 -4.71 1.38
CA ASN A 9 -15.13 -4.86 1.28
C ASN A 9 -15.77 -3.47 1.31
N ARG A 10 -17.08 -3.41 1.56
CA ARG A 10 -17.83 -2.16 1.65
C ARG A 10 -17.48 -1.31 2.88
N ASP A 11 -16.96 -1.94 3.93
CA ASP A 11 -16.76 -1.32 5.24
C ASP A 11 -15.32 -0.84 5.42
N PHE A 12 -14.34 -1.63 4.99
CA PHE A 12 -12.92 -1.31 5.13
C PHE A 12 -12.05 -1.91 4.01
N ALA A 13 -10.82 -1.41 3.92
CA ALA A 13 -9.77 -1.92 3.04
C ALA A 13 -8.48 -2.16 3.84
N VAL A 14 -7.81 -3.29 3.61
CA VAL A 14 -6.56 -3.69 4.26
C VAL A 14 -5.51 -4.01 3.20
N VAL A 15 -4.32 -3.48 3.37
CA VAL A 15 -3.17 -3.75 2.51
C VAL A 15 -1.98 -4.15 3.36
N ALA A 16 -1.33 -5.25 3.01
CA ALA A 16 -0.08 -5.67 3.61
C ALA A 16 1.00 -5.78 2.53
N ALA A 17 2.20 -5.29 2.80
CA ALA A 17 3.34 -5.37 1.90
C ALA A 17 4.60 -5.80 2.63
N ASP A 18 5.39 -6.69 2.02
CA ASP A 18 6.75 -6.92 2.46
C ASP A 18 7.60 -5.64 2.30
N ARG A 19 8.73 -5.54 3.00
CA ARG A 19 9.59 -4.34 2.99
C ARG A 19 10.95 -4.53 2.29
N ARG A 20 11.21 -5.72 1.74
CA ARG A 20 12.48 -6.06 1.09
C ARG A 20 12.57 -5.53 -0.33
N VAL A 21 13.74 -5.01 -0.69
CA VAL A 21 14.14 -4.71 -2.07
C VAL A 21 15.34 -5.55 -2.41
N THR A 22 15.12 -6.57 -3.24
CA THR A 22 16.17 -7.44 -3.77
C THR A 22 16.56 -7.01 -5.18
N LEU A 23 17.86 -6.95 -5.47
CA LEU A 23 18.42 -6.73 -6.79
C LEU A 23 18.27 -7.98 -7.70
N PRO A 24 18.47 -7.85 -9.02
CA PRO A 24 18.34 -8.98 -9.94
C PRO A 24 19.30 -10.15 -9.67
N ASP A 25 20.44 -9.88 -9.04
CA ASP A 25 21.44 -10.87 -8.63
C ASP A 25 21.09 -11.59 -7.31
N GLY A 26 19.94 -11.27 -6.71
CA GLY A 26 19.50 -11.85 -5.44
C GLY A 26 20.03 -11.14 -4.20
N THR A 27 20.88 -10.12 -4.35
CA THR A 27 21.36 -9.36 -3.20
C THR A 27 20.27 -8.46 -2.62
N ILE A 28 20.24 -8.32 -1.30
CA ILE A 28 19.30 -7.43 -0.61
C ILE A 28 19.88 -6.02 -0.62
N LYS A 29 19.19 -5.09 -1.27
CA LYS A 29 19.56 -3.66 -1.29
C LYS A 29 19.07 -2.93 -0.04
N GLU A 30 17.85 -3.19 0.38
CA GLU A 30 17.16 -2.52 1.50
C GLU A 30 16.11 -3.48 2.06
N ASP A 31 15.97 -3.59 3.39
CA ASP A 31 14.98 -4.49 4.03
C ASP A 31 13.84 -3.73 4.74
N SER A 32 13.88 -2.40 4.72
CA SER A 32 12.93 -1.51 5.39
C SER A 32 12.18 -0.57 4.44
N TYR A 33 12.22 -0.84 3.14
CA TYR A 33 11.66 0.02 2.09
C TYR A 33 10.12 0.03 2.15
N THR A 34 9.55 1.22 2.29
CA THR A 34 8.08 1.42 2.27
C THR A 34 7.54 1.25 0.85
N LYS A 35 6.65 0.27 0.67
CA LYS A 35 5.96 0.02 -0.61
C LYS A 35 4.51 0.51 -0.64
N LEU A 36 4.04 1.06 0.47
CA LEU A 36 2.67 1.54 0.62
C LEU A 36 2.62 3.07 0.64
N LEU A 37 1.58 3.64 0.08
CA LEU A 37 1.29 5.08 0.08
C LEU A 37 -0.19 5.27 0.35
N THR A 38 -0.56 6.05 1.35
CA THR A 38 -1.94 6.50 1.50
C THR A 38 -2.18 7.80 0.75
N TRP A 39 -3.33 7.91 0.11
CA TRP A 39 -3.79 9.11 -0.58
C TRP A 39 -5.07 9.62 0.11
N ASP A 40 -5.02 10.87 0.60
CA ASP A 40 -6.13 11.66 1.19
C ASP A 40 -7.13 10.83 2.04
N GLY A 41 -6.57 9.93 2.86
CA GLY A 41 -7.32 9.08 3.79
C GLY A 41 -8.28 8.08 3.13
N GLY A 42 -8.44 8.09 1.80
CA GLY A 42 -9.40 7.27 1.09
C GLY A 42 -8.78 6.05 0.42
N LEU A 43 -7.55 6.13 -0.07
CA LEU A 43 -6.90 5.03 -0.80
C LEU A 43 -5.55 4.64 -0.20
N VAL A 44 -5.23 3.35 -0.28
CA VAL A 44 -3.88 2.81 -0.04
C VAL A 44 -3.35 2.22 -1.34
N PHE A 45 -2.27 2.79 -1.85
CA PHE A 45 -1.50 2.27 -2.98
C PHE A 45 -0.37 1.35 -2.51
N GLY A 46 -0.19 0.23 -3.19
CA GLY A 46 0.98 -0.63 -3.08
C GLY A 46 1.80 -0.65 -4.39
N LEU A 47 3.11 -0.77 -4.24
CA LEU A 47 4.10 -0.75 -5.33
C LEU A 47 4.80 -2.10 -5.50
N THR A 48 4.81 -2.64 -6.73
CA THR A 48 5.68 -3.76 -7.11
C THR A 48 6.48 -3.47 -8.38
N GLY A 49 7.62 -4.16 -8.53
CA GLY A 49 8.52 -4.00 -9.66
C GLY A 49 9.68 -3.02 -9.38
N ALA A 50 9.87 -2.03 -10.25
CA ALA A 50 10.96 -1.08 -10.12
C ALA A 50 10.80 -0.19 -8.87
N ALA A 51 11.65 -0.39 -7.86
CA ALA A 51 11.67 0.44 -6.65
C ALA A 51 12.17 1.88 -6.88
N TYR A 52 12.90 2.13 -7.98
CA TYR A 52 13.41 3.45 -8.32
C TYR A 52 13.14 3.81 -9.78
N LEU A 53 12.72 5.05 -9.99
CA LEU A 53 12.57 5.72 -11.28
C LEU A 53 13.77 6.62 -11.55
N ASN A 54 13.99 6.97 -12.82
CA ASN A 54 14.95 7.99 -13.21
C ASN A 54 14.20 9.21 -13.76
N VAL A 55 14.22 10.30 -13.01
CA VAL A 55 13.50 11.54 -13.35
C VAL A 55 14.56 12.61 -13.54
N SER A 56 14.68 13.13 -14.77
CA SER A 56 15.66 14.17 -15.11
C SER A 56 17.10 13.85 -14.68
N GLY A 57 17.50 12.57 -14.80
CA GLY A 57 18.85 12.10 -14.44
C GLY A 57 19.02 11.72 -12.95
N GLN A 58 18.03 11.99 -12.09
CA GLN A 58 18.07 11.65 -10.68
C GLN A 58 17.28 10.37 -10.37
N GLN A 59 17.83 9.51 -9.50
CA GLN A 59 17.09 8.37 -8.97
C GLN A 59 16.11 8.84 -7.89
N VAL A 60 14.84 8.50 -8.06
CA VAL A 60 13.78 8.76 -7.08
C VAL A 60 13.09 7.45 -6.75
N ARG A 61 12.72 7.25 -5.48
CA ARG A 61 11.89 6.09 -5.09
C ARG A 61 10.56 6.17 -5.83
N SER A 62 10.12 5.06 -6.42
CA SER A 62 8.91 5.07 -7.26
C SER A 62 7.67 5.44 -6.47
N ILE A 63 7.61 5.08 -5.18
CA ILE A 63 6.51 5.43 -4.28
C ILE A 63 6.50 6.94 -3.97
N ASP A 64 7.66 7.54 -3.76
CA ASP A 64 7.80 8.99 -3.52
C ASP A 64 7.44 9.81 -4.76
N TRP A 65 7.79 9.29 -5.94
CA TRP A 65 7.37 9.90 -7.20
C TRP A 65 5.84 9.93 -7.32
N LEU A 66 5.17 8.80 -7.04
CA LEU A 66 3.70 8.73 -7.08
C LEU A 66 3.09 9.69 -6.06
N ALA A 67 3.61 9.74 -4.83
CA ALA A 67 3.14 10.64 -3.80
C ALA A 67 3.21 12.11 -4.24
N LYS A 68 4.35 12.53 -4.80
CA LYS A 68 4.54 13.89 -5.33
C LYS A 68 3.60 14.20 -6.50
N ASP A 69 3.42 13.24 -7.42
CA ASP A 69 2.56 13.41 -8.60
C ASP A 69 1.08 13.58 -8.21
N LEU A 70 0.62 12.76 -7.26
CA LEU A 70 -0.74 12.83 -6.73
C LEU A 70 -0.97 14.11 -5.92
N ALA A 71 -0.01 14.52 -5.08
CA ALA A 71 -0.11 15.76 -4.31
C ALA A 71 -0.15 17.00 -5.21
N ALA A 72 0.69 17.05 -6.26
CA ALA A 72 0.68 18.13 -7.24
C ALA A 72 -0.65 18.20 -8.02
N SER A 73 -1.26 17.04 -8.30
CA SER A 73 -2.58 16.98 -8.95
C SER A 73 -3.70 17.52 -8.05
N ALA A 74 -3.65 17.21 -6.74
CA ALA A 74 -4.62 17.72 -5.77
C ALA A 74 -4.53 19.25 -5.63
N LEU A 75 -3.31 19.80 -5.59
CA LEU A 75 -3.05 21.24 -5.55
C LEU A 75 -3.59 22.02 -6.75
N ALA A 76 -3.61 21.39 -7.93
CA ALA A 76 -4.07 22.01 -9.17
C ALA A 76 -5.62 22.11 -9.28
N GLY A 77 -6.36 21.87 -8.19
CA GLY A 77 -7.82 21.95 -8.15
C GLY A 77 -8.56 20.63 -8.33
N SER A 78 -7.84 19.51 -8.50
CA SER A 78 -8.42 18.16 -8.56
C SER A 78 -8.51 17.50 -7.19
N ALA A 79 -8.67 18.28 -6.11
CA ALA A 79 -8.41 17.91 -4.72
C ALA A 79 -9.15 16.65 -4.18
N ARG A 80 -10.10 16.09 -4.94
CA ARG A 80 -10.79 14.82 -4.60
C ARG A 80 -10.89 13.80 -5.72
N ARG A 81 -10.37 14.12 -6.92
CA ARG A 81 -10.44 13.22 -8.08
C ARG A 81 -9.08 12.65 -8.39
N LEU A 82 -8.94 11.35 -8.15
CA LEU A 82 -7.83 10.56 -8.65
C LEU A 82 -7.87 10.52 -10.19
N ASP A 83 -7.10 11.38 -10.84
CA ASP A 83 -6.95 11.37 -12.30
C ASP A 83 -5.87 10.39 -12.74
N LEU A 84 -6.25 9.11 -12.84
CA LEU A 84 -5.35 8.04 -13.27
C LEU A 84 -4.80 8.26 -14.69
N ALA A 85 -5.56 8.92 -15.57
CA ALA A 85 -5.12 9.19 -16.94
C ALA A 85 -3.97 10.21 -16.96
N ALA A 86 -4.08 11.27 -16.15
CA ALA A 86 -3.01 12.25 -16.01
C ALA A 86 -1.75 11.66 -15.35
N VAL A 87 -1.91 10.85 -14.28
CA VAL A 87 -0.79 10.13 -13.64
C VAL A 87 -0.11 9.22 -14.65
N THR A 88 -0.87 8.45 -15.43
CA THR A 88 -0.36 7.56 -16.47
C THR A 88 0.38 8.32 -17.56
N LYS A 89 -0.17 9.45 -18.02
CA LYS A 89 0.48 10.31 -19.03
C LYS A 89 1.83 10.85 -18.53
N ARG A 90 1.92 11.26 -17.26
CA ARG A 90 3.18 11.73 -16.67
C ARG A 90 4.16 10.58 -16.44
N LEU A 91 3.70 9.42 -15.97
CA LEU A 91 4.53 8.24 -15.79
C LEU A 91 5.12 7.74 -17.11
N ASN A 92 4.36 7.82 -18.21
CA ASN A 92 4.83 7.50 -19.56
C ASN A 92 5.95 8.44 -20.07
N ARG A 93 6.12 9.63 -19.47
CA ARG A 93 7.24 10.54 -19.77
C ARG A 93 8.46 10.26 -18.91
N VAL A 94 8.31 9.50 -17.83
CA VAL A 94 9.43 9.12 -16.97
C VAL A 94 10.19 7.97 -17.63
N ALA A 95 11.48 8.16 -17.84
CA ALA A 95 12.33 7.10 -18.37
C ALA A 95 12.55 6.03 -17.30
N LEU A 96 12.11 4.81 -17.56
CA LEU A 96 12.68 3.66 -16.87
C LEU A 96 14.09 3.45 -17.41
N ARG A 97 15.11 3.37 -16.53
CA ARG A 97 16.52 3.12 -16.95
C ARG A 97 16.67 1.92 -17.89
N ASN A 98 15.72 0.99 -17.84
CA ASN A 98 15.63 -0.14 -18.75
C ASN A 98 14.16 -0.27 -19.19
N PRO A 99 13.85 -0.22 -20.50
CA PRO A 99 12.48 -0.36 -21.02
C PRO A 99 11.84 -1.73 -20.74
N ARG A 100 12.63 -2.70 -20.25
CA ARG A 100 12.15 -3.99 -19.76
C ARG A 100 11.83 -4.01 -18.25
N ARG A 101 11.88 -2.86 -17.56
CA ARG A 101 11.49 -2.81 -16.14
C ARG A 101 9.98 -2.81 -16.00
N LYS A 102 9.49 -3.72 -15.18
CA LYS A 102 8.09 -3.84 -14.77
C LYS A 102 7.82 -2.90 -13.60
N LEU A 103 6.67 -2.26 -13.61
CA LEU A 103 6.19 -1.42 -12.52
C LEU A 103 4.67 -1.49 -12.47
N ALA A 104 4.13 -1.67 -11.27
CA ALA A 104 2.71 -1.50 -11.01
C ALA A 104 2.50 -0.75 -9.70
N PHE A 105 1.53 0.15 -9.74
CA PHE A 105 0.89 0.74 -8.58
C PHE A 105 -0.56 0.24 -8.55
N ALA A 106 -0.99 -0.39 -7.46
CA ALA A 106 -2.41 -0.68 -7.26
C ALA A 106 -2.90 -0.01 -5.98
N GLY A 107 -3.96 0.76 -6.09
CA GLY A 107 -4.70 1.39 -5.00
C GLY A 107 -5.96 0.62 -4.68
N ILE A 108 -6.29 0.52 -3.39
CA ILE A 108 -7.59 0.03 -2.90
C ILE A 108 -8.09 0.93 -1.78
N GLY A 109 -9.41 1.08 -1.65
CA GLY A 109 -10.03 1.87 -0.59
C GLY A 109 -11.33 2.51 -1.07
N PHE A 110 -11.55 3.76 -0.70
CA PHE A 110 -12.79 4.50 -0.88
C PHE A 110 -12.52 5.88 -1.51
N LEU A 111 -13.13 6.13 -2.66
CA LEU A 111 -13.26 7.48 -3.22
C LEU A 111 -14.71 7.89 -3.11
N ASP A 112 -14.98 9.04 -2.49
CA ASP A 112 -16.35 9.52 -2.24
C ASP A 112 -17.23 8.44 -1.56
N ARG A 113 -16.65 7.70 -0.59
CA ARG A 113 -17.27 6.55 0.12
C ARG A 113 -17.60 5.34 -0.75
N ARG A 114 -17.12 5.29 -2.00
CA ARG A 114 -17.34 4.15 -2.91
C ARG A 114 -16.09 3.27 -2.96
N PRO A 115 -16.21 1.96 -2.72
CA PRO A 115 -15.12 1.01 -2.89
C PRO A 115 -14.49 1.19 -4.26
N THR A 116 -13.19 1.45 -4.30
CA THR A 116 -12.44 1.79 -5.51
C THR A 116 -11.13 1.03 -5.54
N LEU A 117 -10.90 0.33 -6.65
CA LEU A 117 -9.64 -0.26 -7.03
C LEU A 117 -9.08 0.57 -8.18
N ALA A 118 -7.85 1.03 -8.02
CA ALA A 118 -7.11 1.75 -9.05
C ALA A 118 -5.85 0.95 -9.40
N LEU A 119 -5.52 0.83 -10.67
CA LEU A 119 -4.32 0.13 -11.12
C LEU A 119 -3.63 0.95 -12.20
N ILE A 120 -2.32 1.15 -12.06
CA ILE A 120 -1.45 1.72 -13.09
C ILE A 120 -0.31 0.75 -13.31
N SER A 121 -0.17 0.20 -14.52
CA SER A 121 0.88 -0.78 -14.80
C SER A 121 1.34 -0.83 -16.25
N ASN A 122 2.62 -1.17 -16.45
CA ASN A 122 3.17 -1.53 -17.76
C ASN A 122 3.35 -3.07 -17.93
N MET A 123 2.74 -3.87 -17.06
CA MET A 123 2.70 -5.33 -17.15
C MET A 123 1.26 -5.86 -17.20
N HIS A 124 1.12 -7.08 -17.71
CA HIS A 124 -0.07 -7.91 -17.55
C HIS A 124 -0.10 -8.43 -16.12
N MET A 125 -1.23 -8.26 -15.43
CA MET A 125 -1.33 -8.61 -14.01
C MET A 125 -1.46 -10.11 -13.78
N ALA A 126 -2.08 -10.82 -14.73
CA ALA A 126 -2.36 -12.25 -14.62
C ALA A 126 -1.08 -13.10 -14.65
N ASP A 127 -0.11 -12.73 -15.48
CA ASP A 127 1.12 -13.50 -15.72
C ASP A 127 2.40 -12.69 -15.44
N GLY A 128 2.25 -11.41 -15.06
CA GLY A 128 3.36 -10.50 -14.81
C GLY A 128 4.18 -10.15 -16.05
N THR A 129 3.76 -10.51 -17.27
CA THR A 129 4.54 -10.24 -18.49
C THR A 129 4.50 -8.76 -18.86
N ILE A 130 5.54 -8.23 -19.50
CA ILE A 130 5.51 -6.85 -20.00
C ILE A 130 4.54 -6.81 -21.17
N ARG A 131 3.63 -5.84 -21.20
CA ARG A 131 2.69 -5.71 -22.31
C ARG A 131 3.47 -5.52 -23.62
N SER A 132 3.15 -6.29 -24.66
CA SER A 132 3.85 -6.21 -25.95
C SER A 132 3.30 -5.06 -26.82
N HIS A 133 4.07 -4.60 -27.80
CA HIS A 133 3.87 -3.31 -28.47
C HIS A 133 2.45 -3.10 -29.06
N PRO A 134 1.87 -1.89 -28.96
CA PRO A 134 2.51 -0.61 -28.63
C PRO A 134 2.82 -0.43 -27.12
N ALA A 135 2.49 -1.43 -26.30
CA ALA A 135 2.43 -1.38 -24.85
C ALA A 135 3.76 -1.42 -24.05
N ARG A 136 4.72 -0.56 -24.38
CA ARG A 136 5.70 -0.10 -23.37
C ARG A 136 5.13 0.98 -22.43
N LEU A 137 3.90 1.41 -22.70
CA LEU A 137 3.19 2.44 -21.96
C LEU A 137 2.47 1.84 -20.76
N PHE A 138 2.46 2.59 -19.67
CA PHE A 138 1.58 2.36 -18.55
C PHE A 138 0.13 2.50 -19.00
N VAL A 139 -0.72 1.61 -18.49
CA VAL A 139 -2.17 1.62 -18.65
C VAL A 139 -2.78 1.79 -17.27
N ALA A 140 -3.80 2.64 -17.20
CA ALA A 140 -4.64 2.77 -16.01
C ALA A 140 -5.93 1.97 -16.17
N THR A 141 -6.35 1.31 -15.09
CA THR A 141 -7.66 0.69 -14.96
C THR A 141 -8.23 1.10 -13.60
N SER A 142 -9.55 1.32 -13.53
CA SER A 142 -10.24 1.44 -12.25
C SER A 142 -11.49 0.58 -12.23
N LEU A 143 -11.79 0.01 -11.08
CA LEU A 143 -13.04 -0.66 -10.76
C LEU A 143 -13.68 0.05 -9.56
N GLN A 144 -14.97 0.30 -9.62
CA GLN A 144 -15.74 0.92 -8.54
C GLN A 144 -16.92 0.03 -8.14
N ASP A 145 -17.41 0.25 -6.91
CA ASP A 145 -18.59 -0.42 -6.33
C ASP A 145 -18.51 -1.94 -6.27
N TYR A 146 -17.30 -2.48 -6.15
CA TYR A 146 -17.16 -3.90 -5.84
C TYR A 146 -17.69 -4.19 -4.43
N HIS A 147 -18.16 -5.41 -4.23
CA HIS A 147 -18.69 -5.86 -2.93
C HIS A 147 -17.57 -6.29 -1.99
N GLU A 148 -16.66 -7.09 -2.51
CA GLU A 148 -15.53 -7.69 -1.80
C GLU A 148 -14.48 -8.05 -2.84
N GLU A 149 -13.23 -7.68 -2.59
CA GLU A 149 -12.12 -7.93 -3.49
C GLU A 149 -10.90 -8.41 -2.72
N PHE A 150 -10.23 -9.41 -3.27
CA PHE A 150 -8.93 -9.87 -2.81
C PHE A 150 -8.01 -10.06 -4.01
N PHE A 151 -6.82 -9.47 -3.95
CA PHE A 151 -5.80 -9.71 -4.96
C PHE A 151 -4.40 -9.52 -4.39
N THR A 152 -3.40 -9.95 -5.16
CA THR A 152 -1.99 -9.84 -4.78
C THR A 152 -1.19 -9.24 -5.91
N LEU A 153 -0.08 -8.60 -5.56
CA LEU A 153 0.88 -8.04 -6.52
C LEU A 153 2.28 -8.58 -6.27
N GLY A 154 2.97 -8.90 -7.36
CA GLY A 154 4.39 -9.22 -7.37
C GLY A 154 4.67 -10.72 -7.50
N VAL A 155 5.36 -11.31 -6.51
CA VAL A 155 5.74 -12.73 -6.53
C VAL A 155 4.48 -13.60 -6.50
N PRO A 156 4.33 -14.60 -7.39
CA PRO A 156 3.23 -15.54 -7.31
C PRO A 156 3.25 -16.27 -5.96
N PRO A 157 2.16 -16.24 -5.19
CA PRO A 157 2.12 -16.93 -3.91
C PRO A 157 2.09 -18.45 -4.07
N SER A 158 2.58 -19.16 -3.05
CA SER A 158 2.46 -20.62 -2.98
C SER A 158 1.01 -21.04 -2.72
N GLN A 159 0.64 -22.26 -3.14
CA GLN A 159 -0.69 -22.81 -2.88
C GLN A 159 -1.03 -22.84 -1.38
N ALA A 160 -0.07 -23.18 -0.52
CA ALA A 160 -0.27 -23.18 0.93
C ALA A 160 -0.55 -21.77 1.52
N SER A 161 -0.08 -20.71 0.85
CA SER A 161 -0.38 -19.33 1.23
C SER A 161 -1.77 -18.94 0.74
N LEU A 162 -2.14 -19.31 -0.48
CA LEU A 162 -3.50 -19.12 -1.02
C LEU A 162 -4.57 -19.84 -0.17
N ASP A 163 -4.28 -21.08 0.26
CA ASP A 163 -5.17 -21.87 1.10
C ASP A 163 -5.43 -21.19 2.46
N LEU A 164 -4.43 -20.51 3.04
CA LEU A 164 -4.62 -19.73 4.27
C LEU A 164 -5.68 -18.64 4.05
N LEU A 165 -5.56 -17.88 2.96
CA LEU A 165 -6.47 -16.79 2.65
C LEU A 165 -7.89 -17.30 2.42
N HIS A 166 -8.06 -18.28 1.55
CA HIS A 166 -9.38 -18.84 1.22
C HIS A 166 -10.09 -19.44 2.44
N LYS A 167 -9.34 -20.02 3.39
CA LYS A 167 -9.92 -20.61 4.62
C LYS A 167 -10.18 -19.58 5.72
N ALA A 168 -9.33 -18.56 5.86
CA ALA A 168 -9.36 -17.65 6.99
C ALA A 168 -10.19 -16.40 6.72
N ILE A 169 -10.04 -15.74 5.56
CA ILE A 169 -10.72 -14.47 5.24
C ILE A 169 -12.23 -14.56 5.44
N PRO A 170 -12.95 -15.60 4.96
CA PRO A 170 -14.41 -15.68 5.15
C PRO A 170 -14.85 -15.68 6.63
N LYS A 171 -13.98 -16.12 7.55
CA LYS A 171 -14.26 -16.21 8.99
C LYS A 171 -13.98 -14.91 9.73
N VAL A 172 -13.12 -14.05 9.17
CA VAL A 172 -12.63 -12.83 9.83
C VAL A 172 -12.93 -11.55 9.04
N ARG A 173 -13.65 -11.64 7.92
CA ARG A 173 -13.94 -10.55 6.98
C ARG A 173 -14.66 -9.33 7.58
N SER A 174 -15.23 -9.44 8.76
CA SER A 174 -15.85 -8.32 9.49
C SER A 174 -14.89 -7.59 10.44
N ASN A 175 -13.64 -8.05 10.58
CA ASN A 175 -12.66 -7.49 11.50
C ASN A 175 -11.36 -7.11 10.74
N PRO A 176 -11.07 -5.80 10.57
CA PRO A 176 -9.92 -5.36 9.79
C PRO A 176 -8.58 -5.80 10.38
N MET A 177 -8.44 -5.81 11.71
CA MET A 177 -7.23 -6.29 12.39
C MET A 177 -7.00 -7.79 12.15
N ALA A 178 -8.06 -8.61 12.23
CA ALA A 178 -7.94 -10.03 11.98
C ALA A 178 -7.62 -10.33 10.50
N VAL A 179 -8.21 -9.58 9.57
CA VAL A 179 -7.84 -9.62 8.15
C VAL A 179 -6.36 -9.24 7.97
N ALA A 180 -5.90 -8.14 8.58
CA ALA A 180 -4.50 -7.72 8.55
C ALA A 180 -3.55 -8.82 9.01
N GLN A 181 -3.86 -9.51 10.11
CA GLN A 181 -3.07 -10.65 10.58
C GLN A 181 -3.03 -11.80 9.58
N VAL A 182 -4.15 -12.10 8.91
CA VAL A 182 -4.21 -13.12 7.86
C VAL A 182 -3.34 -12.71 6.66
N LEU A 183 -3.41 -11.46 6.20
CA LEU A 183 -2.60 -10.97 5.08
C LEU A 183 -1.09 -11.00 5.41
N VAL A 184 -0.71 -10.66 6.64
CA VAL A 184 0.68 -10.78 7.10
C VAL A 184 1.10 -12.23 7.19
N GLY A 185 0.25 -13.13 7.71
CA GLY A 185 0.52 -14.56 7.73
C GLY A 185 0.72 -15.14 6.33
N PHE A 186 -0.05 -14.66 5.35
CA PHE A 186 0.10 -14.99 3.94
C PHE A 186 1.46 -14.56 3.37
N ILE A 187 1.88 -13.31 3.58
CA ILE A 187 3.18 -12.82 3.11
C ILE A 187 4.32 -13.57 3.79
N LYS A 188 4.23 -13.82 5.10
CA LYS A 188 5.23 -14.57 5.87
C LYS A 188 5.41 -16.00 5.36
N ARG A 189 4.32 -16.70 5.00
CA ARG A 189 4.40 -18.04 4.38
C ARG A 189 5.02 -18.03 2.98
N SER A 190 5.06 -16.87 2.34
CA SER A 190 5.73 -16.64 1.06
C SER A 190 7.12 -16.01 1.22
N SER A 191 7.59 -15.81 2.46
CA SER A 191 8.90 -15.21 2.72
C SER A 191 10.04 -16.14 2.30
N GLY A 192 11.17 -15.54 1.91
CA GLY A 192 12.31 -16.28 1.38
C GLY A 192 13.45 -15.34 0.96
N PRO A 193 14.29 -15.74 0.00
CA PRO A 193 15.40 -14.89 -0.47
C PRO A 193 14.93 -13.54 -1.02
N VAL A 194 13.70 -13.49 -1.56
CA VAL A 194 13.21 -12.35 -2.33
C VAL A 194 12.11 -11.55 -1.62
N VAL A 195 11.36 -12.18 -0.71
CA VAL A 195 10.26 -11.57 0.05
C VAL A 195 10.68 -11.46 1.52
N GLY A 196 10.61 -10.25 2.07
CA GLY A 196 10.97 -9.98 3.47
C GLY A 196 10.01 -10.60 4.48
N GLN A 197 10.47 -10.78 5.72
CA GLN A 197 9.63 -11.30 6.82
C GLN A 197 8.83 -10.20 7.53
N GLU A 198 9.32 -8.95 7.50
CA GLU A 198 8.58 -7.80 8.01
C GLU A 198 7.57 -7.30 6.99
N CYS A 199 6.35 -7.05 7.45
CA CYS A 199 5.27 -6.53 6.64
C CYS A 199 4.82 -5.17 7.19
N LEU A 200 4.74 -4.17 6.32
CA LEU A 200 3.98 -2.96 6.60
C LEU A 200 2.51 -3.24 6.29
N VAL A 201 1.63 -2.91 7.22
CA VAL A 201 0.18 -3.07 7.07
C VAL A 201 -0.47 -1.71 7.20
N VAL A 202 -1.46 -1.45 6.35
CA VAL A 202 -2.35 -0.30 6.45
C VAL A 202 -3.79 -0.77 6.32
N TRP A 203 -4.71 -0.19 7.09
CA TRP A 203 -6.13 -0.27 6.75
C TRP A 203 -6.83 1.08 6.84
N LEU A 204 -7.93 1.16 6.08
CA LEU A 204 -8.83 2.31 6.00
C LEU A 204 -10.26 1.85 6.21
N HIS A 205 -11.02 2.60 6.99
CA HIS A 205 -12.46 2.43 7.11
C HIS A 205 -13.19 3.37 6.13
N SER A 206 -14.30 2.91 5.57
CA SER A 206 -15.16 3.67 4.67
C SER A 206 -15.78 4.90 5.35
N ASP A 207 -16.04 4.75 6.65
CA ASP A 207 -16.50 5.80 7.55
C ASP A 207 -15.33 6.34 8.38
N ALA A 208 -14.94 7.59 8.09
CA ALA A 208 -13.86 8.30 8.77
C ALA A 208 -14.19 8.68 10.22
N THR A 209 -15.43 8.48 10.68
CA THR A 209 -15.85 8.79 12.06
C THR A 209 -15.64 7.64 13.04
N VAL A 210 -15.30 6.45 12.54
CA VAL A 210 -15.05 5.26 13.36
C VAL A 210 -13.69 5.38 14.08
N ASP A 211 -13.64 4.99 15.35
CA ASP A 211 -12.38 4.87 16.08
C ASP A 211 -11.45 3.89 15.33
N ASP A 212 -10.18 4.25 15.12
CA ASP A 212 -9.22 3.52 14.27
C ASP A 212 -9.60 3.46 12.77
N ALA A 213 -10.29 4.49 12.25
CA ALA A 213 -10.58 4.63 10.81
C ALA A 213 -9.33 4.55 9.90
N PHE A 214 -8.14 4.80 10.47
CA PHE A 214 -6.85 4.56 9.85
C PHE A 214 -5.93 3.83 10.81
N TYR A 215 -5.22 2.82 10.31
CA TYR A 215 -4.14 2.13 11.02
C TYR A 215 -2.96 1.91 10.11
N CYS A 216 -1.75 2.00 10.67
CA CYS A 216 -0.50 1.69 10.00
C CYS A 216 0.50 1.10 11.01
N ASP A 217 1.04 -0.08 10.72
CA ASP A 217 1.99 -0.75 11.62
C ASP A 217 2.92 -1.70 10.86
N VAL A 218 4.07 -2.00 11.45
CA VAL A 218 5.02 -3.00 10.97
C VAL A 218 4.89 -4.25 11.80
N LEU A 219 4.44 -5.34 11.17
CA LEU A 219 4.27 -6.64 11.80
C LEU A 219 5.41 -7.59 11.38
N GLY A 220 6.24 -7.98 12.34
CA GLY A 220 7.40 -8.89 12.17
C GLY A 220 7.27 -10.19 12.97
N PRO A 221 8.27 -11.09 12.92
CA PRO A 221 8.35 -12.24 13.84
C PRO A 221 8.46 -11.76 15.29
N GLY A 222 7.61 -12.27 16.19
CA GLY A 222 7.66 -11.95 17.63
C GLY A 222 7.07 -10.58 18.05
N ILE A 223 6.63 -9.75 17.11
CA ILE A 223 6.03 -8.44 17.38
C ILE A 223 4.52 -8.62 17.58
N ARG A 224 4.01 -8.31 18.78
CA ARG A 224 2.57 -8.09 19.01
C ARG A 224 2.24 -6.67 18.53
N PRO A 225 1.05 -6.43 17.92
CA PRO A 225 0.66 -5.08 17.50
C PRO A 225 0.79 -4.12 18.68
N GLY A 226 1.67 -3.14 18.54
CA GLY A 226 1.80 -2.03 19.48
C GLY A 226 1.13 -0.82 18.86
N ALA A 227 0.40 -0.03 19.65
CA ALA A 227 -0.08 1.26 19.18
C ALA A 227 1.13 2.13 18.78
N LEU A 228 1.37 2.34 17.49
CA LEU A 228 2.51 3.11 17.00
C LEU A 228 2.07 4.43 16.37
N VAL A 229 2.20 5.47 17.19
CA VAL A 229 2.07 6.89 16.83
C VAL A 229 3.36 7.42 16.13
N ASN A 230 4.39 6.60 15.91
CA ASN A 230 5.76 7.11 15.68
C ASN A 230 6.51 6.64 14.41
N PHE A 231 5.84 6.06 13.41
CA PHE A 231 6.44 5.93 12.07
C PHE A 231 5.75 6.89 11.11
N ALA A 232 6.28 8.12 11.07
CA ALA A 232 5.86 9.17 10.16
C ALA A 232 5.90 8.65 8.70
N MET A 233 4.73 8.55 8.09
CA MET A 233 4.62 8.69 6.64
C MET A 233 4.99 10.13 6.26
N PRO A 234 5.43 10.41 5.02
CA PRO A 234 5.34 11.76 4.49
C PRO A 234 3.85 12.14 4.42
N VAL A 235 3.34 12.72 5.50
CA VAL A 235 1.99 13.25 5.57
C VAL A 235 1.99 14.58 4.84
N GLY A 236 1.56 14.57 3.58
CA GLY A 236 1.09 15.79 2.93
C GLY A 236 -0.29 16.14 3.46
N VAL A 237 -0.37 16.79 4.63
CA VAL A 237 -1.62 17.39 5.10
C VAL A 237 -1.83 18.69 4.33
N MET A 238 -2.90 18.77 3.55
CA MET A 238 -3.50 20.05 3.18
C MET A 238 -4.99 20.01 3.44
N GLY A 239 -5.45 20.94 4.29
CA GLY A 239 -6.87 21.26 4.43
C GLY A 239 -7.38 21.31 5.87
N SER A 240 -7.13 22.45 6.53
CA SER A 240 -7.94 23.10 7.58
C SER A 240 -8.52 22.27 8.73
N GLY A 241 -7.91 22.38 9.91
CA GLY A 241 -8.57 22.06 11.19
C GLY A 241 -7.63 21.56 12.28
N VAL A 242 -6.62 22.33 12.68
CA VAL A 242 -5.81 22.00 13.86
C VAL A 242 -6.60 22.38 15.12
N SER A 243 -7.30 21.41 15.72
CA SER A 243 -7.58 21.48 17.15
C SER A 243 -6.39 20.91 17.89
N HIS A 244 -5.59 21.78 18.48
CA HIS A 244 -4.50 21.42 19.38
C HIS A 244 -5.05 20.57 20.54
N ILE A 245 -4.82 19.27 20.53
CA ILE A 245 -4.92 18.45 21.74
C ILE A 245 -3.59 18.64 22.47
N HIS A 246 -3.58 19.51 23.48
CA HIS A 246 -2.49 19.60 24.44
C HIS A 246 -2.34 18.24 25.15
N PRO A 247 -1.16 17.61 25.15
CA PRO A 247 -0.92 16.45 26.00
C PRO A 247 -0.90 16.90 27.47
N GLN A 248 -1.91 16.54 28.25
CA GLN A 248 -1.83 16.64 29.70
C GLN A 248 -0.83 15.60 30.22
N PRO A 249 0.08 15.97 31.14
CA PRO A 249 0.99 15.00 31.75
C PRO A 249 0.22 14.05 32.66
N LEU A 250 0.39 12.74 32.40
CA LEU A 250 -0.09 11.65 33.25
C LEU A 250 0.39 11.85 34.70
N ARG A 251 -0.53 12.19 35.61
CA ARG A 251 -0.31 12.15 37.06
C ARG A 251 0.00 10.70 37.45
N ARG A 252 1.23 10.46 37.90
CA ARG A 252 1.62 9.21 38.57
C ARG A 252 0.76 9.01 39.82
N SER A 253 -0.08 7.98 39.83
CA SER A 253 -0.73 7.52 41.06
C SER A 253 0.32 6.87 41.97
N ARG A 254 0.62 7.55 43.08
CA ARG A 254 1.35 6.96 44.20
C ARG A 254 0.45 5.89 44.84
N ARG A 255 0.89 4.62 44.80
CA ARG A 255 0.40 3.60 45.74
C ARG A 255 0.75 4.06 47.17
N ARG A 256 -0.25 4.35 47.99
CA ARG A 256 -0.10 4.30 49.44
C ARG A 256 -0.28 2.84 49.87
N ARG A 257 0.71 2.36 50.63
CA ARG A 257 0.54 1.22 51.53
C ARG A 257 -0.27 1.74 52.71
N ASP A 258 -1.29 1.00 53.08
CA ASP A 258 -1.66 0.67 54.45
C ASP A 258 -2.14 -0.79 54.41
#